data_AF-A0A1G4AYG0-F1
#
_entry.id   AF-A0A1G4AYG0-F1
#
_cell.length_a   1.000
_cell.length_b   1.000
_cell.length_c   1.000
_cell.angle_alpha   90.00
_cell.angle_beta   90.00
_cell.angle_gamma   90.00
#
_symmetry.space_group_name_H-M   'P 1'
#
loop_
_entity.id
_entity.type
_entity.pdbx_description
1 polymer ?
#
loop_
_entity_poly.entity_id
_entity_poly.type
_entity_poly.pdbx_seq_one_letter_code
_entity_poly.pdbx_strand_id
1 'polypeptide(L)'
;MYAEPFDYIDSQMMACSLGDWEIYLRKCSRNLNRGGYLEWNESDIIPTSDDRTLAEGSSMLQSSGMIKEAAEIFGRTFREVVGLADLMIGISFKELYIRRFRWPVNKWP
;
A
#
# COMPACT_ATOMS: atom_id res chain seq x y z
N MET A 1 -18.44 19.22 -1.78
CA MET A 1 -16.98 19.44 -1.68
C MET A 1 -16.71 20.02 -0.31
N TYR A 2 -15.74 19.49 0.44
CA TYR A 2 -15.42 20.00 1.78
C TYR A 2 -14.65 21.32 1.63
N ALA A 3 -14.98 22.31 2.46
CA ALA A 3 -14.36 23.63 2.41
C ALA A 3 -13.05 23.69 3.24
N GLU A 4 -12.92 22.81 4.23
CA GLU A 4 -11.81 22.78 5.16
C GLU A 4 -10.96 21.51 4.98
N PRO A 5 -9.63 21.59 5.18
CA PRO A 5 -8.77 20.41 5.20
C PRO A 5 -9.08 19.49 6.40
N PHE A 6 -8.63 18.25 6.31
CA PHE A 6 -8.80 17.22 7.33
C PHE A 6 -7.64 17.21 8.33
N ASP A 7 -7.90 16.78 9.55
CA ASP A 7 -6.82 16.49 10.53
C ASP A 7 -6.27 15.07 10.37
N TYR A 8 -7.04 14.19 9.73
CA TYR A 8 -6.70 12.80 9.54
C TYR A 8 -7.25 12.28 8.22
N ILE A 9 -6.42 11.58 7.47
CA ILE A 9 -6.80 10.82 6.29
C ILE A 9 -6.36 9.38 6.53
N ASP A 10 -7.31 8.45 6.45
CA ASP A 10 -7.04 7.01 6.42
C ASP A 10 -7.22 6.50 4.99
N SER A 11 -6.33 5.58 4.59
CA SER A 11 -6.32 4.98 3.27
C SER A 11 -6.01 3.50 3.36
N GLN A 12 -6.93 2.67 2.87
CA GLN A 12 -6.83 1.23 3.00
C GLN A 12 -7.06 0.56 1.64
N MET A 13 -6.21 -0.42 1.31
CA MET A 13 -6.36 -1.29 0.14
C MET A 13 -6.53 -0.53 -1.18
N MET A 14 -5.72 0.51 -1.38
CA MET A 14 -5.70 1.33 -2.59
C MET A 14 -4.70 0.83 -3.64
N ALA A 15 -3.88 -0.17 -3.32
CA ALA A 15 -3.11 -0.91 -4.30
C ALA A 15 -4.03 -1.45 -5.42
N CYS A 16 -3.57 -1.41 -6.68
CA CYS A 16 -4.37 -1.60 -7.91
C CYS A 16 -5.43 -0.54 -8.26
N SER A 17 -5.79 0.38 -7.37
CA SER A 17 -6.73 1.46 -7.69
C SER A 17 -6.04 2.74 -8.14
N LEU A 18 -4.79 2.93 -7.70
CA LEU A 18 -3.99 4.11 -7.98
C LEU A 18 -2.95 3.82 -9.07
N GLY A 19 -2.95 4.64 -10.13
CA GLY A 19 -1.90 4.61 -11.16
C GLY A 19 -0.67 5.46 -10.81
N ASP A 20 -0.86 6.49 -9.99
CA ASP A 20 0.21 7.40 -9.56
C ASP A 20 0.06 7.75 -8.08
N TRP A 21 0.98 7.18 -7.30
CA TRP A 21 1.05 7.38 -5.84
C TRP A 21 1.55 8.77 -5.45
N GLU A 22 2.38 9.40 -6.28
CA GLU A 22 2.89 10.74 -5.98
C GLU A 22 1.75 11.76 -6.09
N ILE A 23 0.97 11.69 -7.16
CA ILE A 23 -0.22 12.53 -7.34
C ILE A 23 -1.20 12.32 -6.18
N TYR A 24 -1.42 11.07 -5.77
CA TYR A 24 -2.29 10.74 -4.64
C TYR A 24 -1.79 11.35 -3.33
N LEU A 25 -0.53 11.11 -2.96
CA LEU A 25 0.05 11.63 -1.72
C LEU A 25 0.12 13.16 -1.70
N ARG A 26 0.40 13.81 -2.83
CA ARG A 26 0.32 15.28 -2.96
C ARG A 26 -1.10 15.79 -2.77
N LYS A 27 -2.12 15.05 -3.21
CA LYS A 27 -3.53 15.39 -2.92
C LYS A 27 -3.81 15.25 -1.42
N CYS A 28 -3.40 14.15 -0.77
CA CYS A 28 -3.59 14.00 0.68
C CYS A 28 -2.91 15.13 1.46
N SER A 29 -1.63 15.41 1.16
CA SER A 29 -0.86 16.50 1.81
C SER A 29 -1.55 17.87 1.70
N ARG A 30 -2.09 18.22 0.52
CA ARG A 30 -2.83 19.49 0.33
C ARG A 30 -4.16 19.57 1.07
N ASN A 31 -4.75 18.42 1.39
CA ASN A 31 -6.02 18.33 2.10
C ASN A 31 -5.82 18.02 3.59
N LEU A 32 -4.60 18.08 4.11
CA LEU A 32 -4.32 17.96 5.54
C LEU A 32 -4.06 19.33 6.16
N ASN A 33 -4.58 19.53 7.37
CA ASN A 33 -4.17 20.62 8.24
C ASN A 33 -2.70 20.47 8.63
N ARG A 34 -2.07 21.58 9.05
CA ARG A 34 -0.70 21.53 9.59
C ARG A 34 -0.69 20.68 10.86
N GLY A 35 0.10 19.61 10.85
CA GLY A 35 0.14 18.64 11.95
C GLY A 35 -0.90 17.53 11.87
N GLY A 36 -1.69 17.48 10.79
CA GLY A 36 -2.56 16.36 10.49
C GLY A 36 -1.79 15.12 10.02
N TYR A 37 -2.46 13.97 10.07
CA TYR A 37 -1.85 12.66 9.83
C TYR A 37 -2.47 11.97 8.60
N LEU A 38 -1.61 11.28 7.85
CA LEU A 38 -2.03 10.31 6.85
C LEU A 38 -1.65 8.92 7.37
N GLU A 39 -2.65 8.07 7.59
CA GLU A 39 -2.43 6.64 7.81
C GLU A 39 -2.71 5.86 6.53
N TRP A 40 -1.91 4.83 6.30
CA TRP A 40 -1.98 4.04 5.10
C TRP A 40 -1.78 2.56 5.43
N ASN A 41 -2.74 1.74 5.00
CA ASN A 41 -2.86 0.32 5.32
C ASN A 41 -2.98 -0.49 4.02
N GLU A 42 -1.90 -1.17 3.60
CA GLU A 42 -1.90 -2.05 2.42
C GLU A 42 -1.45 -3.47 2.72
N SER A 43 -1.89 -4.36 1.84
CA SER A 43 -1.36 -5.71 1.72
C SER A 43 -0.50 -5.84 0.47
N ASP A 44 0.63 -6.54 0.60
CA ASP A 44 1.34 -7.06 -0.57
C ASP A 44 0.48 -8.15 -1.24
N ILE A 45 0.45 -8.16 -2.58
CA ILE A 45 -0.27 -9.16 -3.35
C ILE A 45 0.46 -10.49 -3.40
N ILE A 46 1.78 -10.48 -3.21
CA ILE A 46 2.61 -11.68 -3.25
C ILE A 46 2.66 -12.29 -1.83
N PRO A 47 2.03 -13.45 -1.60
CA PRO A 47 2.07 -14.10 -0.30
C PRO A 47 3.48 -14.65 -0.03
N THR A 48 3.83 -14.70 1.25
CA THR A 48 5.06 -15.29 1.75
C THR A 48 4.73 -16.32 2.82
N SER A 49 5.67 -17.23 3.11
CA SER A 49 5.49 -18.30 4.09
C SER A 49 6.73 -18.43 4.96
N ASP A 50 6.52 -18.46 6.27
CA ASP A 50 7.58 -18.63 7.28
C ASP A 50 7.97 -20.12 7.46
N ASP A 51 7.05 -21.03 7.14
CA ASP A 51 7.15 -22.48 7.35
C ASP A 51 7.42 -23.28 6.07
N ARG A 52 7.64 -22.59 4.94
CA ARG A 52 7.87 -23.16 3.60
C ARG A 52 6.71 -24.01 3.06
N THR A 53 5.49 -23.83 3.58
CA THR A 53 4.30 -24.53 3.08
C THR A 53 3.78 -23.96 1.77
N LEU A 54 4.19 -22.73 1.41
CA LEU A 54 3.86 -22.14 0.12
C LEU A 54 4.73 -22.75 -0.97
N ALA A 55 4.22 -23.81 -1.60
CA ALA A 55 4.91 -24.49 -2.68
C ALA A 55 5.12 -23.57 -3.90
N GLU A 56 6.31 -23.65 -4.48
CA GLU A 56 6.60 -23.04 -5.78
C GLU A 56 5.60 -23.56 -6.83
N GLY A 57 5.02 -22.66 -7.61
CA GLY A 57 4.00 -23.00 -8.61
C GLY A 57 2.62 -23.31 -8.05
N SER A 58 2.37 -23.12 -6.74
CA SER A 58 1.02 -23.21 -6.18
C SER A 58 0.04 -22.27 -6.89
N SER A 59 -1.24 -22.66 -6.97
CA SER A 59 -2.27 -21.83 -7.59
C SER A 59 -2.37 -20.45 -6.95
N MET A 60 -2.09 -20.33 -5.65
CA MET A 60 -2.05 -19.05 -4.95
C MET A 60 -0.96 -18.12 -5.50
N LEU A 61 0.28 -18.61 -5.63
CA LEU A 61 1.36 -17.82 -6.23
C LEU A 61 1.09 -17.48 -7.70
N GLN A 62 0.51 -18.43 -8.46
CA GLN A 62 0.12 -18.17 -9.86
C GLN A 62 -0.95 -17.08 -9.94
N SER A 63 -2.00 -17.15 -9.13
CA SER A 63 -3.05 -16.13 -9.09
C SER A 63 -2.51 -14.76 -8.68
N SER A 64 -1.67 -14.68 -7.65
CA SER A 64 -1.02 -13.43 -7.25
C SER A 64 -0.12 -12.87 -8.35
N GLY A 65 0.61 -13.73 -9.07
CA GLY A 65 1.40 -13.35 -10.24
C GLY A 65 0.57 -12.76 -11.36
N MET A 66 -0.56 -13.41 -11.71
CA MET A 66 -1.49 -12.92 -12.73
C MET A 66 -2.12 -11.57 -12.35
N ILE A 67 -2.46 -11.37 -11.07
CA ILE A 67 -2.98 -10.09 -10.58
C ILE A 67 -1.92 -8.99 -10.71
N LYS A 68 -0.67 -9.30 -10.35
CA LYS A 68 0.45 -8.36 -10.50
C LYS A 68 0.68 -7.98 -11.97
N GLU A 69 0.70 -8.97 -12.87
CA GLU A 69 0.84 -8.74 -14.31
C GLU A 69 -0.31 -7.88 -14.86
N ALA A 70 -1.55 -8.20 -14.48
CA ALA A 70 -2.70 -7.37 -14.87
C ALA A 70 -2.57 -5.93 -14.36
N ALA A 71 -2.15 -5.74 -13.10
CA ALA A 71 -1.94 -4.41 -12.53
C ALA A 71 -0.87 -3.61 -13.30
N GLU A 72 0.19 -4.26 -13.77
CA GLU A 72 1.21 -3.64 -14.63
C GLU A 72 0.63 -3.24 -15.99
N ILE A 73 -0.13 -4.12 -16.64
CA ILE A 73 -0.81 -3.83 -17.93
C ILE A 73 -1.75 -2.63 -17.81
N PHE A 74 -2.49 -2.53 -16.70
CA PHE A 74 -3.41 -1.42 -16.45
C PHE A 74 -2.74 -0.16 -15.87
N GLY A 75 -1.40 -0.15 -15.75
CA GLY A 75 -0.64 1.00 -15.25
C GLY A 75 -0.89 1.32 -13.77
N ARG A 76 -1.21 0.30 -12.97
CA ARG A 76 -1.56 0.37 -11.54
C ARG A 76 -0.68 -0.53 -10.70
N THR A 77 0.61 -0.56 -11.04
CA THR A 77 1.60 -1.46 -10.45
C THR A 77 1.66 -1.34 -8.93
N PHE A 78 1.75 -2.48 -8.26
CA PHE A 78 2.04 -2.55 -6.83
C PHE A 78 3.40 -1.90 -6.56
N ARG A 79 3.42 -0.92 -5.66
CA ARG A 79 4.65 -0.27 -5.24
C ARG A 79 5.19 -0.94 -3.98
N GLU A 80 6.50 -1.09 -3.91
CA GLU A 80 7.15 -1.52 -2.68
C GLU A 80 6.97 -0.47 -1.58
N VAL A 81 6.72 -0.95 -0.36
CA VAL A 81 6.52 -0.10 0.83
C VAL A 81 7.69 0.86 1.07
N VAL A 82 8.92 0.41 0.82
CA VAL A 82 10.13 1.25 1.02
C VAL A 82 10.13 2.45 0.08
N GLY A 83 9.85 2.23 -1.22
CA GLY A 83 9.79 3.32 -2.18
C GLY A 83 8.68 4.33 -1.92
N LEU A 84 7.60 3.93 -1.24
CA LEU A 84 6.52 4.84 -0.86
C LEU A 84 6.85 5.69 0.36
N ALA A 85 7.61 5.16 1.32
CA ALA A 85 8.11 5.95 2.43
C ALA A 85 9.04 7.08 1.95
N ASP A 86 9.95 6.76 1.02
CA ASP A 86 10.84 7.75 0.40
C ASP A 86 10.05 8.84 -0.35
N LEU A 87 8.97 8.45 -1.03
CA LEU A 87 8.08 9.37 -1.72
C LEU A 87 7.36 10.32 -0.75
N MET A 88 6.88 9.80 0.39
CA MET A 88 6.25 10.62 1.43
C MET A 88 7.23 11.65 2.01
N ILE A 89 8.48 11.26 2.25
CA ILE A 89 9.55 12.19 2.67
C ILE A 89 9.74 13.29 1.62
N GLY A 90 9.80 12.93 0.33
CA GLY A 90 9.90 13.88 -0.78
C GLY A 90 8.73 14.86 -0.89
N ILE A 91 7.56 14.48 -0.37
CA ILE A 91 6.34 15.31 -0.32
C ILE A 91 6.23 16.11 1.00
N SER A 92 7.30 16.14 1.80
CA SER A 92 7.38 16.87 3.08
C SER A 92 6.51 16.29 4.21
N PHE A 93 6.07 15.03 4.12
CA PHE A 93 5.61 14.33 5.32
C PHE A 93 6.80 14.15 6.28
N LYS A 94 6.50 14.27 7.57
CA LYS A 94 7.46 14.10 8.67
C LYS A 94 6.99 12.99 9.58
N GLU A 95 7.88 12.46 10.40
CA GLU A 95 7.57 11.43 11.40
C GLU A 95 6.88 10.21 10.79
N LEU A 96 7.57 9.54 9.87
CA LEU A 96 7.03 8.33 9.23
C LEU A 96 7.18 7.13 10.17
N TYR A 97 6.07 6.42 10.38
CA TYR A 97 6.03 5.16 11.12
C TYR A 97 5.57 4.05 10.19
N ILE A 98 6.43 3.05 9.98
CA ILE A 98 6.11 1.88 9.16
C ILE A 98 5.99 0.68 10.08
N ARG A 99 4.82 0.04 10.07
CA ARG A 99 4.57 -1.21 10.78
C ARG A 99 4.21 -2.29 9.76
N ARG A 100 4.90 -3.43 9.83
CA ARG A 100 4.59 -4.61 9.02
C ARG A 100 3.93 -5.65 9.90
N PHE A 101 2.81 -6.17 9.43
CA PHE A 101 2.07 -7.23 10.10
C PHE A 101 2.03 -8.46 9.21
N ARG A 102 2.06 -9.64 9.82
CA ARG A 102 1.79 -10.89 9.10
C ARG A 102 0.28 -11.08 9.03
N TRP A 103 -0.24 -11.27 7.83
CA TRP A 103 -1.64 -11.65 7.61
C TRP A 103 -1.74 -13.17 7.57
N PRO A 104 -2.28 -13.84 8.60
CA PRO A 104 -2.39 -15.30 8.62
C PRO A 104 -3.47 -15.76 7.63
N VAL A 105 -3.10 -16.70 6.75
CA VAL A 105 -4.00 -17.25 5.72
C VAL A 105 -4.40 -18.70 6.03
N ASN A 106 -3.60 -19.41 6.83
CA ASN A 106 -3.84 -20.78 7.24
C ASN A 106 -4.40 -20.86 8.66
N LYS A 107 -4.91 -22.04 9.03
CA LYS A 107 -5.39 -22.30 10.39
C LYS A 107 -4.29 -21.97 11.40
N TRP A 108 -4.69 -21.33 12.49
CA TRP A 108 -3.87 -21.21 13.68
C TRP A 108 -3.49 -22.61 14.18
N PRO A 109 -2.29 -22.78 14.79
CA PRO A 109 -1.93 -24.03 15.46
C PRO A 109 -2.96 -24.42 16.53
#